data_AF-A0AAW2YLT4-F1
#
_entry.id   AF-A0AAW2YLT4-F1
#
_cell.length_a   1.000
_cell.length_b   1.000
_cell.length_c   1.000
_cell.angle_alpha   90.00
_cell.angle_beta   90.00
_cell.angle_gamma   90.00
#
_symmetry.space_group_name_H-M   'P 1'
#
loop_
_entity.id
_entity.type
_entity.pdbx_description
1 polymer ?
#
loop_
_entity_poly.entity_id
_entity_poly.type
_entity_poly.pdbx_seq_one_letter_code
_entity_poly.pdbx_strand_id
1 'polypeptide(L)'
;MQADPLSRLSEDVIDFENRSLLTLHEKELCNKSLLLLQRACRMIDNECVLSVFGSYATGLSTKGSDIDVTVSSKHPNFLAKLHQLATKSKEEFRSSQLIRARVSICRVRTINDVFLDVNCQSERVSVAVNIIKGYLNEFPQLRPIYITVKSILKWYQLNQVFTGGLSSISLQYMIVQHLQLYNKHFNEQIQNVTIGALLRDFFLFYGKHFEHGKVSVDVQKKDFNLLHSGLLCIWDPTKKLHNVASGSYRYTVVRDLFAAAGEYLSSETRPTLSGLSCYLQENFFVRQVDTGPRRNDFKNNRNKRRYY
;
A
#
# COMPACT_ATOMS: atom_id res chain seq x y z
N MET A 1 -20.91 -25.41 -22.93
CA MET A 1 -20.36 -24.04 -22.76
C MET A 1 -18.93 -24.19 -22.30
N GLN A 2 -17.94 -23.76 -23.10
CA GLN A 2 -16.56 -23.65 -22.60
C GLN A 2 -16.57 -22.58 -21.51
N ALA A 3 -16.04 -22.91 -20.32
CA ALA A 3 -15.86 -21.93 -19.26
C ALA A 3 -15.01 -20.77 -19.78
N ASP A 4 -15.44 -19.53 -19.53
CA ASP A 4 -14.65 -18.31 -19.81
C ASP A 4 -13.24 -18.52 -19.23
N PRO A 5 -12.17 -18.45 -20.03
CA PRO A 5 -10.81 -18.63 -19.54
C PRO A 5 -10.42 -17.74 -18.35
N LEU A 6 -11.04 -16.56 -18.23
CA LEU A 6 -10.80 -15.64 -17.11
C LEU A 6 -11.51 -16.05 -15.82
N SER A 7 -12.50 -16.95 -15.90
CA SER A 7 -13.09 -17.59 -14.72
C SER A 7 -12.04 -18.43 -14.00
N ARG A 8 -11.17 -19.15 -14.73
CA ARG A 8 -10.09 -19.91 -14.08
C ARG A 8 -9.08 -19.00 -13.39
N LEU A 9 -8.73 -17.87 -14.01
CA LEU A 9 -7.89 -16.86 -13.38
C LEU A 9 -8.57 -16.27 -12.12
N SER A 10 -9.89 -16.15 -12.12
CA SER A 10 -10.66 -15.69 -10.96
C SER A 10 -10.53 -16.66 -9.78
N GLU A 11 -10.64 -17.97 -10.03
CA GLU A 11 -10.42 -19.00 -9.02
C GLU A 11 -9.01 -18.91 -8.43
N ASP A 12 -7.98 -18.81 -9.28
CA ASP A 12 -6.59 -18.66 -8.83
C ASP A 12 -6.39 -17.44 -7.93
N VAL A 13 -7.01 -16.30 -8.29
CA VAL A 13 -6.93 -15.05 -7.53
C VAL A 13 -7.62 -15.18 -6.17
N ILE A 14 -8.80 -15.80 -6.10
CA ILE A 14 -9.52 -16.05 -4.85
C ILE A 14 -8.73 -17.02 -3.97
N ASP A 15 -8.19 -18.09 -4.54
CA ASP A 15 -7.37 -19.06 -3.81
C ASP A 15 -6.06 -18.44 -3.30
N PHE A 16 -5.47 -17.52 -4.07
CA PHE A 16 -4.30 -16.77 -3.64
C PHE A 16 -4.63 -15.81 -2.49
N GLU A 17 -5.76 -15.11 -2.55
CA GLU A 17 -6.25 -14.28 -1.46
C GLU A 17 -6.41 -15.11 -0.17
N ASN A 18 -7.13 -16.22 -0.24
CA ASN A 18 -7.42 -17.09 0.91
C ASN A 18 -6.16 -17.60 1.61
N ARG A 19 -5.11 -17.93 0.84
CA ARG A 19 -3.81 -18.38 1.38
C ARG A 19 -2.93 -17.24 1.88
N SER A 20 -3.17 -16.01 1.43
CA SER A 20 -2.34 -14.84 1.75
C SER A 20 -2.81 -14.07 2.99
N LEU A 21 -4.12 -14.10 3.27
CA LEU A 21 -4.72 -13.43 4.43
C LEU A 21 -4.30 -14.08 5.74
N LEU A 22 -4.36 -13.30 6.83
CA LEU A 22 -4.05 -13.79 8.17
C LEU A 22 -5.06 -14.85 8.63
N THR A 23 -4.53 -15.97 9.10
CA THR A 23 -5.30 -17.00 9.81
C THR A 23 -5.84 -16.48 11.15
N LEU A 24 -6.80 -17.19 11.75
CA LEU A 24 -7.32 -16.83 13.09
C LEU A 24 -6.21 -16.80 14.14
N HIS A 25 -5.28 -17.76 14.10
CA HIS A 25 -4.15 -17.81 15.00
C HIS A 25 -3.20 -16.61 14.81
N GLU A 26 -2.86 -16.25 13.56
CA GLU A 26 -2.02 -15.09 13.29
C GLU A 26 -2.69 -13.79 13.74
N LYS A 27 -4.02 -13.65 13.55
CA LYS A 27 -4.78 -12.51 14.10
C LYS A 27 -4.74 -12.46 15.63
N GLU A 28 -4.79 -13.60 16.30
CA GLU A 28 -4.67 -13.68 17.75
C GLU A 28 -3.29 -13.20 18.23
N LEU A 29 -2.21 -13.63 17.56
CA LEU A 29 -0.84 -13.17 17.83
C LEU A 29 -0.68 -11.67 17.59
N CYS A 30 -1.32 -11.13 16.54
CA CYS A 30 -1.36 -9.69 16.26
C CYS A 30 -2.06 -8.94 17.40
N ASN A 31 -3.22 -9.41 17.87
CA ASN A 31 -3.96 -8.80 18.97
C ASN A 31 -3.17 -8.85 20.29
N LYS A 32 -2.53 -9.99 20.62
CA LYS A 32 -1.63 -10.10 21.78
C LYS A 32 -0.45 -9.13 21.68
N SER A 33 0.09 -8.92 20.48
CA SER A 33 1.17 -7.96 20.22
C SER A 33 0.74 -6.51 20.39
N LEU A 34 -0.49 -6.17 19.98
CA LEU A 34 -1.07 -4.85 20.22
C LEU A 34 -1.31 -4.58 21.71
N LEU A 35 -1.70 -5.59 22.49
CA LEU A 35 -1.82 -5.48 23.94
C LEU A 35 -0.47 -5.28 24.65
N LEU A 36 0.58 -6.00 24.20
CA LEU A 36 1.96 -5.76 24.66
C LEU A 36 2.38 -4.30 24.41
N LEU A 37 2.17 -3.82 23.18
CA LEU A 37 2.47 -2.44 22.82
C LEU A 37 1.66 -1.43 23.64
N GLN A 38 0.36 -1.66 23.81
CA GLN A 38 -0.51 -0.75 24.57
C GLN A 38 -0.04 -0.61 26.03
N ARG A 39 0.37 -1.71 26.67
CA ARG A 39 0.94 -1.66 28.03
C ARG A 39 2.22 -0.84 28.07
N ALA A 40 3.15 -1.09 27.15
CA ALA A 40 4.39 -0.31 27.05
C ALA A 40 4.15 1.19 26.81
N CYS A 41 3.19 1.53 25.94
CA CYS A 41 2.80 2.92 25.69
C CYS A 41 2.24 3.60 26.94
N ARG A 42 1.38 2.91 27.71
CA ARG A 42 0.77 3.45 28.94
C ARG A 42 1.77 3.66 30.08
N MET A 43 2.88 2.91 30.10
CA MET A 43 3.98 3.16 31.04
C MET A 43 4.72 4.48 30.77
N ILE A 44 4.62 5.01 29.54
CA ILE A 44 5.24 6.27 29.12
C ILE A 44 4.27 7.43 29.33
N ASP A 45 3.02 7.24 28.90
CA ASP A 45 1.95 8.21 29.02
C ASP A 45 0.63 7.45 29.25
N ASN A 46 0.10 7.54 30.47
CA ASN A 46 -1.12 6.81 30.85
C ASN A 46 -2.35 7.26 30.03
N GLU A 47 -2.34 8.49 29.54
CA GLU A 47 -3.43 9.08 28.75
C GLU A 47 -3.27 8.86 27.25
N CYS A 48 -2.25 8.10 26.82
CA CYS A 48 -2.04 7.88 25.40
C CYS A 48 -3.14 7.02 24.77
N VAL A 49 -3.51 7.37 23.54
CA VAL A 49 -4.50 6.64 22.75
C VAL A 49 -3.79 5.95 21.60
N LEU A 50 -3.88 4.62 21.56
CA LEU A 50 -3.34 3.79 20.50
C LEU A 50 -4.43 3.57 19.44
N SER A 51 -4.09 3.79 18.17
CA SER A 51 -4.98 3.55 17.04
C SER A 51 -4.26 2.78 15.93
N VAL A 52 -4.86 1.69 15.48
CA VAL A 52 -4.33 0.85 14.39
C VAL A 52 -4.84 1.38 13.06
N PHE A 53 -3.98 1.33 12.03
CA PHE A 53 -4.32 1.79 10.69
C PHE A 53 -3.70 0.93 9.60
N GLY A 54 -3.78 1.41 8.36
CA GLY A 54 -3.23 0.72 7.21
C GLY A 54 -3.92 -0.62 6.96
N SER A 55 -3.17 -1.58 6.42
CA SER A 55 -3.71 -2.85 5.94
C SER A 55 -4.34 -3.70 7.05
N TYR A 56 -3.83 -3.64 8.29
CA TYR A 56 -4.42 -4.42 9.39
C TYR A 56 -5.82 -3.90 9.74
N ALA A 57 -5.97 -2.59 9.91
CA ALA A 57 -7.25 -1.99 10.27
C ALA A 57 -8.32 -2.14 9.18
N THR A 58 -7.93 -2.22 7.90
CA THR A 58 -8.84 -2.40 6.77
C THR A 58 -9.10 -3.87 6.41
N GLY A 59 -8.46 -4.84 7.08
CA GLY A 59 -8.59 -6.26 6.75
C GLY A 59 -7.85 -6.69 5.47
N LEU A 60 -6.86 -5.91 5.04
CA LEU A 60 -6.02 -6.13 3.86
C LEU A 60 -4.60 -6.59 4.21
N SER A 61 -4.37 -7.00 5.46
CA SER A 61 -3.07 -7.47 5.92
C SER A 61 -2.84 -8.91 5.47
N THR A 62 -1.68 -9.15 4.86
CA THR A 62 -1.22 -10.50 4.50
C THR A 62 -0.22 -11.02 5.52
N LYS A 63 0.03 -12.33 5.50
CA LYS A 63 1.07 -12.97 6.32
C LYS A 63 2.41 -12.23 6.23
N GLY A 64 3.00 -11.95 7.39
CA GLY A 64 4.28 -11.25 7.52
C GLY A 64 4.23 -9.75 7.20
N SER A 65 3.06 -9.14 7.06
CA SER A 65 2.95 -7.68 7.02
C SER A 65 3.18 -7.08 8.41
N ASP A 66 3.71 -5.88 8.44
CA ASP A 66 3.72 -5.01 9.61
C ASP A 66 2.30 -4.52 9.95
N ILE A 67 2.11 -4.13 11.22
CA ILE A 67 0.92 -3.43 11.68
C ILE A 67 1.29 -1.97 11.92
N ASP A 68 0.66 -1.09 11.17
CA ASP A 68 0.80 0.34 11.32
C ASP A 68 0.00 0.84 12.54
N VAL A 69 0.67 1.50 13.48
CA VAL A 69 0.09 2.01 14.72
C VAL A 69 0.43 3.48 14.89
N THR A 70 -0.58 4.30 15.21
CA THR A 70 -0.35 5.67 15.68
C THR A 70 -0.67 5.75 17.16
N VAL A 71 0.11 6.55 17.89
CA VAL A 71 -0.14 6.87 19.28
C VAL A 71 -0.35 8.37 19.42
N SER A 72 -1.49 8.77 19.95
CA SER A 72 -1.73 10.14 20.41
C SER A 72 -1.22 10.24 21.84
N SER A 73 -0.16 11.02 22.05
CA SER A 73 0.46 11.21 23.37
C SER A 73 0.96 12.66 23.48
N LYS A 74 0.90 13.20 24.70
CA LYS A 74 1.47 14.51 25.02
C LYS A 74 2.93 14.42 25.49
N HIS A 75 3.43 13.20 25.73
CA HIS A 75 4.77 13.00 26.25
C HIS A 75 5.84 13.40 25.22
N PRO A 76 6.77 14.30 25.57
CA PRO A 76 7.84 14.70 24.66
C PRO A 76 8.74 13.50 24.36
N ASN A 77 9.18 13.34 23.11
CA ASN A 77 10.06 12.23 22.71
C ASN A 77 9.47 10.82 22.95
N PHE A 78 8.14 10.68 22.92
CA PHE A 78 7.43 9.40 23.14
C PHE A 78 8.08 8.21 22.43
N LEU A 79 8.37 8.34 21.12
CA LEU A 79 8.98 7.26 20.33
C LEU A 79 10.38 6.85 20.82
N ALA A 80 11.19 7.79 21.30
CA ALA A 80 12.50 7.47 21.85
C ALA A 80 12.38 6.74 23.18
N LYS A 81 11.39 7.10 24.01
CA LYS A 81 11.11 6.41 25.26
C LYS A 81 10.57 5.00 25.01
N LEU A 82 9.68 4.85 24.02
CA LEU A 82 9.18 3.55 23.57
C LEU A 82 10.31 2.65 23.08
N HIS A 83 11.22 3.20 22.28
CA HIS A 83 12.42 2.48 21.84
C HIS A 83 13.28 2.02 23.03
N GLN A 84 13.53 2.89 24.01
CA GLN A 84 14.29 2.56 25.20
C GLN A 84 13.61 1.44 26.02
N LEU A 85 12.29 1.53 26.21
CA LEU A 85 11.50 0.55 26.96
C LEU A 85 11.53 -0.80 26.24
N ALA A 86 11.18 -0.84 24.95
CA ALA A 86 11.19 -2.06 24.16
C ALA A 86 12.58 -2.70 24.06
N THR A 87 13.66 -1.90 24.09
CA THR A 87 15.03 -2.43 24.14
C THR A 87 15.34 -3.14 25.46
N LYS A 88 14.77 -2.67 26.58
CA LYS A 88 14.98 -3.22 27.93
C LYS A 88 14.06 -4.40 28.24
N SER A 89 12.83 -4.39 27.74
CA SER A 89 11.81 -5.42 28.03
C SER A 89 11.90 -6.61 27.06
N LYS A 90 12.96 -7.43 27.17
CA LYS A 90 13.19 -8.58 26.28
C LYS A 90 12.13 -9.68 26.37
N GLU A 91 11.43 -9.76 27.50
CA GLU A 91 10.28 -10.66 27.70
C GLU A 91 9.04 -10.26 26.87
N GLU A 92 8.99 -9.03 26.34
CA GLU A 92 7.85 -8.55 25.54
C GLU A 92 8.26 -8.20 24.10
N PHE A 93 9.49 -7.75 23.90
CA PHE A 93 10.01 -7.29 22.62
C PHE A 93 11.36 -7.92 22.26
N ARG A 94 11.41 -8.57 21.10
CA ARG A 94 12.64 -9.14 20.54
C ARG A 94 13.60 -8.05 20.06
N SER A 95 13.08 -7.03 19.38
CA SER A 95 13.87 -5.93 18.83
C SER A 95 13.09 -4.62 18.77
N SER A 96 13.81 -3.50 18.77
CA SER A 96 13.27 -2.17 18.55
C SER A 96 14.25 -1.33 17.73
N GLN A 97 13.72 -0.53 16.81
CA GLN A 97 14.49 0.37 15.95
C GLN A 97 13.76 1.71 15.83
N LEU A 98 14.45 2.80 16.13
CA LEU A 98 13.95 4.16 15.90
C LEU A 98 14.43 4.68 14.55
N ILE A 99 13.51 4.81 13.61
CA ILE A 99 13.74 5.32 12.25
C ILE A 99 13.37 6.81 12.22
N ARG A 100 14.37 7.67 12.01
CA ARG A 100 14.17 9.12 11.92
C ARG A 100 13.98 9.52 10.46
N ALA A 101 12.80 10.05 10.16
CA ALA A 101 12.42 10.56 8.84
C ALA A 101 11.43 11.73 9.01
N ARG A 102 10.81 12.21 7.92
CA ARG A 102 9.75 13.24 7.97
C ARG A 102 8.63 12.89 8.95
N VAL A 103 8.24 11.62 8.98
CA VAL A 103 7.44 11.02 10.05
C VAL A 103 8.32 9.96 10.69
N SER A 104 8.73 10.18 11.93
CA SER A 104 9.55 9.21 12.65
C SER A 104 8.72 8.02 13.08
N ILE A 105 9.31 6.82 13.00
CA ILE A 105 8.66 5.55 13.31
C ILE A 105 9.55 4.79 14.30
N CYS A 106 8.96 4.26 15.36
CA CYS A 106 9.56 3.24 16.22
C CYS A 106 9.04 1.87 15.77
N ARG A 107 9.88 1.12 15.06
CA ARG A 107 9.57 -0.25 14.65
C ARG A 107 9.91 -1.19 15.79
N VAL A 108 8.95 -1.97 16.26
CA VAL A 108 9.16 -2.99 17.31
C VAL A 108 8.76 -4.37 16.79
N ARG A 109 9.51 -5.40 17.21
CA ARG A 109 9.17 -6.81 16.98
C ARG A 109 8.84 -7.44 18.32
N THR A 110 7.61 -7.92 18.49
CA THR A 110 7.17 -8.54 19.75
C THR A 110 7.69 -9.97 19.90
N ILE A 111 7.54 -10.56 21.09
CA ILE A 111 7.82 -11.99 21.31
C ILE A 111 6.99 -12.93 20.43
N ASN A 112 5.82 -12.48 19.95
CA ASN A 112 4.93 -13.23 19.05
C ASN A 112 5.36 -13.12 17.58
N ASP A 113 6.53 -12.55 17.30
CA ASP A 113 7.06 -12.35 15.96
C ASP A 113 6.21 -11.43 15.05
N VAL A 114 5.57 -10.43 15.66
CA VAL A 114 4.78 -9.42 14.94
C VAL A 114 5.56 -8.10 14.92
N PHE A 115 5.67 -7.50 13.73
CA PHE A 115 6.23 -6.17 13.56
C PHE A 115 5.15 -5.10 13.71
N LEU A 116 5.41 -4.10 14.55
CA LEU A 116 4.55 -2.94 14.76
C LEU A 116 5.34 -1.68 14.40
N ASP A 117 4.82 -0.90 13.46
CA ASP A 117 5.38 0.38 13.04
C ASP A 117 4.64 1.51 13.75
N VAL A 118 5.26 2.04 14.80
CA VAL A 118 4.63 3.00 15.71
C VAL A 118 5.06 4.42 15.37
N ASN A 119 4.14 5.27 14.98
CA ASN A 119 4.37 6.72 14.92
C ASN A 119 3.59 7.43 16.05
N CYS A 120 3.95 8.69 16.33
CA CYS A 120 3.27 9.51 17.33
C CYS A 120 2.71 10.76 16.64
N GLN A 121 1.39 10.84 16.48
CA GLN A 121 0.70 11.93 15.79
C GLN A 121 -0.64 12.25 16.47
N SER A 122 -1.12 13.48 16.35
CA SER A 122 -2.46 13.87 16.81
C SER A 122 -3.54 13.29 15.87
N GLU A 123 -4.60 12.74 16.46
CA GLU A 123 -5.64 11.93 15.81
C GLU A 123 -6.16 12.46 14.46
N ARG A 124 -5.88 11.72 13.37
CA ARG A 124 -6.58 11.82 12.07
C ARG A 124 -6.70 10.49 11.31
N VAL A 125 -6.45 9.37 11.98
CA VAL A 125 -6.17 8.11 11.29
C VAL A 125 -7.44 7.28 10.97
N SER A 126 -8.52 7.51 11.70
CA SER A 126 -9.80 6.80 11.53
C SER A 126 -10.47 7.04 10.18
N VAL A 127 -10.32 8.24 9.59
CA VAL A 127 -11.05 8.62 8.37
C VAL A 127 -10.60 7.80 7.16
N ALA A 128 -9.29 7.66 6.94
CA ALA A 128 -8.75 6.90 5.80
C ALA A 128 -9.17 5.42 5.87
N VAL A 129 -9.12 4.82 7.06
CA VAL A 129 -9.55 3.42 7.29
C VAL A 129 -11.03 3.24 6.92
N ASN A 130 -11.89 4.17 7.35
CA ASN A 130 -13.32 4.09 7.07
C ASN A 130 -13.64 4.27 5.58
N ILE A 131 -12.92 5.14 4.88
CA ILE A 131 -13.06 5.31 3.42
C ILE A 131 -12.71 3.99 2.70
N ILE A 132 -11.58 3.37 3.04
CA ILE A 132 -11.19 2.10 2.42
C ILE A 132 -12.16 0.97 2.75
N LYS A 133 -12.67 0.90 4.00
CA LYS A 133 -13.73 -0.05 4.36
C LYS A 133 -15.01 0.19 3.55
N GLY A 134 -15.37 1.44 3.31
CA GLY A 134 -16.49 1.82 2.43
C GLY A 134 -16.29 1.26 1.03
N TYR A 135 -15.11 1.45 0.44
CA TYR A 135 -14.81 0.90 -0.89
C TYR A 135 -14.73 -0.63 -0.92
N LEU A 136 -14.27 -1.29 0.15
CA LEU A 136 -14.30 -2.76 0.25
C LEU A 136 -15.73 -3.31 0.29
N ASN A 137 -16.66 -2.56 0.90
CA ASN A 137 -18.07 -2.91 0.92
C ASN A 137 -18.75 -2.62 -0.43
N GLU A 138 -18.43 -1.48 -1.07
CA GLU A 138 -18.93 -1.12 -2.41
C GLU A 138 -18.40 -2.07 -3.49
N PHE A 139 -17.15 -2.51 -3.37
CA PHE A 139 -16.44 -3.32 -4.34
C PHE A 139 -15.76 -4.54 -3.70
N PRO A 140 -16.46 -5.67 -3.54
CA PRO A 140 -15.87 -6.90 -3.01
C PRO A 140 -14.64 -7.39 -3.79
N GLN A 141 -14.57 -7.10 -5.10
CA GLN A 141 -13.46 -7.45 -6.00
C GLN A 141 -12.16 -6.71 -5.65
N LEU A 142 -12.22 -5.59 -4.90
CA LEU A 142 -11.06 -4.78 -4.53
C LEU A 142 -10.02 -5.60 -3.76
N ARG A 143 -10.45 -6.44 -2.81
CA ARG A 143 -9.54 -7.20 -1.95
C ARG A 143 -8.73 -8.24 -2.71
N PRO A 144 -9.33 -9.17 -3.47
CA PRO A 144 -8.56 -10.17 -4.24
C PRO A 144 -7.56 -9.52 -5.21
N ILE A 145 -7.99 -8.46 -5.93
CA ILE A 145 -7.12 -7.73 -6.86
C ILE A 145 -5.97 -7.06 -6.10
N TYR A 146 -6.26 -6.35 -5.00
CA TYR A 146 -5.25 -5.66 -4.20
C TYR A 146 -4.19 -6.63 -3.65
N ILE A 147 -4.61 -7.77 -3.09
CA ILE A 147 -3.70 -8.75 -2.51
C ILE A 147 -2.77 -9.33 -3.58
N THR A 148 -3.32 -9.63 -4.76
CA THR A 148 -2.57 -10.14 -5.92
C THR A 148 -1.56 -9.12 -6.42
N VAL A 149 -2.01 -7.90 -6.76
CA VAL A 149 -1.13 -6.86 -7.31
C VAL A 149 -0.06 -6.43 -6.29
N LYS A 150 -0.44 -6.28 -5.01
CA LYS A 150 0.52 -5.94 -3.94
C LYS A 150 1.59 -7.00 -3.80
N SER A 151 1.24 -8.28 -3.94
CA SER A 151 2.20 -9.39 -3.83
C SER A 151 3.19 -9.39 -4.99
N ILE A 152 2.72 -9.13 -6.22
CA ILE A 152 3.59 -8.96 -7.40
C ILE A 152 4.53 -7.78 -7.20
N LEU A 153 4.01 -6.61 -6.79
CA LEU A 153 4.85 -5.44 -6.49
C LEU A 153 5.88 -5.73 -5.39
N LYS A 154 5.51 -6.50 -4.37
CA LYS A 154 6.41 -6.89 -3.28
C LYS A 154 7.54 -7.79 -3.78
N TRP A 155 7.25 -8.74 -4.65
CA TRP A 155 8.26 -9.61 -5.27
C TRP A 155 9.35 -8.80 -5.98
N TYR A 156 8.96 -7.74 -6.68
CA TYR A 156 9.86 -6.83 -7.39
C TYR A 156 10.37 -5.65 -6.55
N GLN A 157 10.10 -5.61 -5.24
CA GLN A 157 10.50 -4.54 -4.32
C GLN A 157 9.99 -3.14 -4.73
N LEU A 158 8.79 -3.10 -5.31
CA LEU A 158 8.10 -1.90 -5.79
C LEU A 158 6.87 -1.52 -4.93
N ASN A 159 6.71 -2.14 -3.76
CA ASN A 159 5.58 -1.92 -2.84
C ASN A 159 5.90 -0.94 -1.68
N GLN A 160 7.03 -0.24 -1.73
CA GLN A 160 7.48 0.66 -0.67
C GLN A 160 7.83 2.04 -1.23
N VAL A 161 7.27 3.09 -0.61
CA VAL A 161 7.56 4.49 -0.99
C VAL A 161 9.01 4.86 -0.72
N PHE A 162 9.60 4.30 0.33
CA PHE A 162 10.99 4.57 0.69
C PHE A 162 11.96 4.24 -0.46
N THR A 163 11.71 3.14 -1.18
CA THR A 163 12.48 2.73 -2.35
C THR A 163 11.91 3.25 -3.66
N GLY A 164 10.95 4.20 -3.62
CA GLY A 164 10.33 4.83 -4.79
C GLY A 164 9.20 4.04 -5.46
N GLY A 165 8.78 2.93 -4.88
CA GLY A 165 7.63 2.14 -5.32
C GLY A 165 6.28 2.75 -4.93
N LEU A 166 5.19 2.01 -5.19
CA LEU A 166 3.84 2.42 -4.82
C LEU A 166 3.56 2.21 -3.33
N SER A 167 2.89 3.17 -2.71
CA SER A 167 2.28 2.97 -1.38
C SER A 167 1.06 2.05 -1.46
N SER A 168 0.76 1.35 -0.36
CA SER A 168 -0.48 0.57 -0.23
C SER A 168 -1.72 1.40 -0.56
N ILE A 169 -1.79 2.65 -0.08
CA ILE A 169 -2.94 3.54 -0.32
C ILE A 169 -3.03 4.00 -1.78
N SER A 170 -1.88 4.25 -2.45
CA SER A 170 -1.86 4.55 -3.88
C SER A 170 -2.47 3.40 -4.69
N LEU A 171 -2.03 2.17 -4.39
CA LEU A 171 -2.54 0.98 -5.07
C LEU A 171 -4.04 0.79 -4.82
N GLN A 172 -4.50 0.96 -3.59
CA GLN A 172 -5.92 0.88 -3.25
C GLN A 172 -6.75 1.86 -4.08
N TYR A 173 -6.36 3.13 -4.15
CA TYR A 173 -7.10 4.13 -4.94
C TYR A 173 -7.01 3.89 -6.45
N MET A 174 -5.90 3.38 -6.98
CA MET A 174 -5.82 2.98 -8.38
C MET A 174 -6.83 1.88 -8.71
N ILE A 175 -6.94 0.86 -7.86
CA ILE A 175 -7.89 -0.24 -8.06
C ILE A 175 -9.33 0.27 -7.89
N VAL A 176 -9.62 1.07 -6.86
CA VAL A 176 -10.95 1.66 -6.66
C VAL A 176 -11.38 2.47 -7.89
N GLN A 177 -10.52 3.34 -8.40
CA GLN A 177 -10.80 4.12 -9.61
C GLN A 177 -11.07 3.24 -10.82
N HIS A 178 -10.31 2.16 -10.99
CA HIS A 178 -10.51 1.19 -12.07
C HIS A 178 -11.91 0.54 -11.97
N LEU A 179 -12.32 0.11 -10.78
CA LEU A 179 -13.64 -0.49 -10.54
C LEU A 179 -14.79 0.54 -10.72
N GLN A 180 -14.59 1.79 -10.28
CA GLN A 180 -15.55 2.88 -10.48
C GLN A 180 -15.78 3.19 -11.97
N LEU A 181 -14.70 3.22 -12.76
CA LEU A 181 -14.80 3.47 -14.20
C LEU A 181 -15.47 2.32 -14.93
N TYR A 182 -15.27 1.08 -14.48
CA TYR A 182 -15.97 -0.06 -15.04
C TYR A 182 -17.50 0.12 -14.91
N ASN A 183 -17.98 0.41 -13.70
CA ASN A 183 -19.41 0.68 -13.46
C ASN A 183 -19.96 1.90 -14.24
N LYS A 184 -19.11 2.88 -14.58
CA LYS A 184 -19.52 4.08 -15.30
C LYS A 184 -19.62 3.85 -16.80
N HIS A 185 -18.71 3.07 -17.38
CA HIS A 185 -18.55 2.95 -18.82
C HIS A 185 -19.19 1.68 -19.41
N PHE A 186 -19.43 0.66 -18.61
CA PHE A 186 -20.09 -0.56 -19.06
C PHE A 186 -21.52 -0.62 -18.53
N ASN A 187 -22.47 -1.00 -19.38
CA ASN A 187 -23.87 -1.23 -19.00
C ASN A 187 -24.06 -2.50 -18.15
N GLU A 188 -22.98 -3.23 -17.90
CA GLU A 188 -22.96 -4.41 -17.03
C GLU A 188 -22.63 -4.00 -15.60
N GLN A 189 -23.37 -4.56 -14.64
CA GLN A 189 -22.99 -4.45 -13.25
C GLN A 189 -21.65 -5.16 -13.04
N ILE A 190 -20.69 -4.49 -12.40
CA ILE A 190 -19.36 -5.06 -12.12
C ILE A 190 -19.41 -6.41 -11.37
N GLN A 191 -20.53 -6.70 -10.70
CA GLN A 191 -20.79 -7.98 -10.04
C GLN A 191 -20.87 -9.17 -11.02
N ASN A 192 -21.15 -8.91 -12.29
CA ASN A 192 -21.23 -9.93 -13.34
C ASN A 192 -19.88 -10.15 -14.06
N VAL A 193 -18.88 -9.35 -13.73
CA VAL A 193 -17.56 -9.40 -14.38
C VAL A 193 -16.63 -10.29 -13.56
N THR A 194 -15.93 -11.18 -14.25
CA THR A 194 -14.97 -12.08 -13.58
C THR A 194 -13.81 -11.27 -12.98
N ILE A 195 -13.33 -11.68 -11.79
CA ILE A 195 -12.18 -11.02 -11.13
C ILE A 195 -10.94 -11.11 -12.01
N GLY A 196 -10.79 -12.19 -12.77
CA GLY A 196 -9.71 -12.37 -13.74
C GLY A 196 -9.73 -11.32 -14.85
N ALA A 197 -10.90 -10.98 -15.39
CA ALA A 197 -11.04 -9.89 -16.36
C ALA A 197 -10.66 -8.55 -15.75
N LEU A 198 -11.18 -8.23 -14.56
CA LEU A 198 -10.84 -6.99 -13.85
C LEU A 198 -9.35 -6.89 -13.52
N LEU A 199 -8.69 -7.99 -13.14
CA LEU A 199 -7.26 -8.01 -12.87
C LEU A 199 -6.43 -7.75 -14.14
N ARG A 200 -6.77 -8.45 -15.25
CA ARG A 200 -6.12 -8.24 -16.55
C ARG A 200 -6.29 -6.79 -16.99
N ASP A 201 -7.52 -6.28 -16.94
CA ASP A 201 -7.84 -4.93 -17.42
C ASP A 201 -7.19 -3.87 -16.54
N PHE A 202 -7.07 -4.09 -15.23
CA PHE A 202 -6.28 -3.22 -14.34
C PHE A 202 -4.83 -3.12 -14.80
N PHE A 203 -4.16 -4.25 -15.06
CA PHE A 203 -2.76 -4.27 -15.50
C PHE A 203 -2.60 -3.61 -16.88
N LEU A 204 -3.44 -3.99 -17.83
CA LEU A 204 -3.39 -3.45 -19.19
C LEU A 204 -3.66 -1.94 -19.20
N PHE A 205 -4.66 -1.49 -18.44
CA PHE A 205 -5.01 -0.08 -18.35
C PHE A 205 -3.88 0.74 -17.75
N TYR A 206 -3.40 0.42 -16.55
CA TYR A 206 -2.33 1.20 -15.91
C TYR A 206 -0.93 0.93 -16.48
N GLY A 207 -0.75 -0.10 -17.30
CA GLY A 207 0.50 -0.35 -18.02
C GLY A 207 0.59 0.36 -19.37
N LYS A 208 -0.53 0.49 -20.09
CA LYS A 208 -0.53 0.96 -21.49
C LYS A 208 -1.48 2.11 -21.82
N HIS A 209 -2.66 2.17 -21.20
CA HIS A 209 -3.73 3.05 -21.65
C HIS A 209 -3.93 4.29 -20.77
N PHE A 210 -3.57 4.21 -19.50
CA PHE A 210 -3.62 5.36 -18.60
C PHE A 210 -2.68 6.45 -19.12
N GLU A 211 -3.19 7.66 -19.32
CA GLU A 211 -2.40 8.78 -19.84
C GLU A 211 -1.46 9.35 -18.76
N HIS A 212 -0.41 8.61 -18.44
CA HIS A 212 0.61 8.98 -17.46
C HIS A 212 1.12 10.39 -17.71
N GLY A 213 1.18 11.20 -16.66
CA GLY A 213 1.59 12.59 -16.75
C GLY A 213 0.54 13.58 -17.29
N LYS A 214 -0.60 13.09 -17.80
CA LYS A 214 -1.70 13.94 -18.28
C LYS A 214 -2.94 13.86 -17.42
N VAL A 215 -3.18 12.73 -16.75
CA VAL A 215 -4.36 12.54 -15.90
C VAL A 215 -4.00 12.10 -14.49
N SER A 216 -4.93 12.34 -13.55
CA SER A 216 -4.82 12.02 -12.13
C SER A 216 -5.98 11.14 -11.67
N VAL A 217 -5.70 10.30 -10.68
CA VAL A 217 -6.69 9.44 -10.02
C VAL A 217 -7.40 10.23 -8.92
N ASP A 218 -8.73 10.25 -8.95
CA ASP A 218 -9.58 10.93 -7.98
C ASP A 218 -10.83 10.10 -7.68
N VAL A 219 -10.72 9.25 -6.66
CA VAL A 219 -11.78 8.33 -6.25
C VAL A 219 -13.04 9.03 -5.71
N GLN A 220 -12.98 10.33 -5.42
CA GLN A 220 -14.16 11.11 -5.01
C GLN A 220 -14.96 11.56 -6.23
N LYS A 221 -14.29 11.94 -7.32
CA LYS A 221 -14.96 12.33 -8.56
C LYS A 221 -15.37 11.13 -9.42
N LYS A 222 -14.85 9.94 -9.12
CA LYS A 222 -15.08 8.73 -9.91
C LYS A 222 -14.70 8.93 -11.39
N ASP A 223 -13.68 9.75 -11.64
CA ASP A 223 -13.24 10.12 -12.98
C ASP A 223 -11.78 10.58 -12.97
N PHE A 224 -11.17 10.66 -14.15
CA PHE A 224 -9.85 11.22 -14.34
C PHE A 224 -9.90 12.75 -14.45
N ASN A 225 -9.00 13.44 -13.75
CA ASN A 225 -8.81 14.88 -13.93
C ASN A 225 -7.49 15.16 -14.64
N LEU A 226 -7.45 16.25 -15.40
CA LEU A 226 -6.21 16.76 -15.97
C LEU A 226 -5.15 16.98 -14.90
N LEU A 227 -3.96 16.48 -15.18
CA LEU A 227 -2.80 16.61 -14.33
C LEU A 227 -1.97 17.81 -14.76
N HIS A 228 -1.57 18.63 -13.78
CA HIS A 228 -0.73 19.79 -14.04
C HIS A 228 0.77 19.46 -14.05
N SER A 229 1.24 18.43 -13.33
CA SER A 229 2.65 18.02 -13.30
C SER A 229 2.88 16.64 -12.66
N GLY A 230 4.02 16.01 -12.98
CA GLY A 230 4.43 14.70 -12.43
C GLY A 230 3.97 13.51 -13.27
N LEU A 231 4.44 12.30 -12.97
CA LEU A 231 4.11 11.08 -13.73
C LEU A 231 2.87 10.35 -13.22
N LEU A 232 2.64 10.40 -11.90
CA LEU A 232 1.48 9.81 -11.24
C LEU A 232 0.98 10.78 -10.17
N CYS A 233 -0.31 11.08 -10.23
CA CYS A 233 -0.99 11.85 -9.20
C CYS A 233 -2.25 11.12 -8.77
N ILE A 234 -2.37 10.92 -7.47
CA ILE A 234 -3.49 10.26 -6.83
C ILE A 234 -3.91 11.15 -5.66
N TRP A 235 -5.11 11.72 -5.74
CA TRP A 235 -5.60 12.66 -4.74
C TRP A 235 -6.04 11.92 -3.47
N ASP A 236 -5.64 12.47 -2.32
CA ASP A 236 -6.04 11.99 -1.01
C ASP A 236 -7.46 12.49 -0.67
N PRO A 237 -8.46 11.61 -0.52
CA PRO A 237 -9.82 12.02 -0.18
C PRO A 237 -9.92 12.56 1.26
N THR A 238 -8.93 12.32 2.11
CA THR A 238 -8.88 12.83 3.49
C THR A 238 -8.19 14.19 3.60
N LYS A 239 -7.45 14.59 2.57
CA LYS A 239 -6.62 15.80 2.62
C LYS A 239 -6.58 16.52 1.28
N LYS A 240 -7.20 17.70 1.25
CA LYS A 240 -7.20 18.58 0.07
C LYS A 240 -5.78 18.82 -0.45
N LEU A 241 -5.63 18.74 -1.77
CA LEU A 241 -4.40 19.01 -2.51
C LEU A 241 -3.19 18.15 -2.08
N HIS A 242 -3.43 16.96 -1.54
CA HIS A 242 -2.38 16.02 -1.18
C HIS A 242 -2.31 14.88 -2.19
N ASN A 243 -1.14 14.69 -2.82
CA ASN A 243 -0.87 13.57 -3.72
C ASN A 243 -0.23 12.41 -2.94
N VAL A 244 -0.96 11.30 -2.76
CA VAL A 244 -0.47 10.11 -2.03
C VAL A 244 0.61 9.33 -2.79
N ALA A 245 0.76 9.58 -4.09
CA ALA A 245 1.78 8.99 -4.96
C ALA A 245 3.04 9.84 -5.10
N SER A 246 3.15 10.95 -4.36
CA SER A 246 4.28 11.90 -4.49
C SER A 246 5.66 11.29 -4.22
N GLY A 247 5.75 10.20 -3.45
CA GLY A 247 6.99 9.47 -3.20
C GLY A 247 7.31 8.34 -4.21
N SER A 248 6.42 8.07 -5.17
CA SER A 248 6.54 6.96 -6.12
C SER A 248 7.46 7.29 -7.31
N TYR A 249 8.71 7.69 -7.05
CA TYR A 249 9.62 8.16 -8.11
C TYR A 249 10.10 7.08 -9.10
N ARG A 250 9.89 5.80 -8.80
CA ARG A 250 10.13 4.67 -9.73
C ARG A 250 8.86 4.16 -10.38
N TYR A 251 7.82 4.98 -10.43
CA TYR A 251 6.54 4.58 -11.01
C TYR A 251 6.63 4.14 -12.48
N THR A 252 7.63 4.59 -13.24
CA THR A 252 7.90 4.04 -14.59
C THR A 252 8.17 2.54 -14.58
N VAL A 253 8.94 2.03 -13.60
CA VAL A 253 9.19 0.59 -13.45
C VAL A 253 7.90 -0.15 -13.08
N VAL A 254 7.05 0.48 -12.27
CA VAL A 254 5.73 -0.08 -11.92
C VAL A 254 4.83 -0.16 -13.14
N ARG A 255 4.77 0.89 -13.96
CA ARG A 255 4.05 0.91 -15.22
C ARG A 255 4.55 -0.20 -16.15
N ASP A 256 5.85 -0.34 -16.31
CA ASP A 256 6.43 -1.34 -17.22
C ASP A 256 6.13 -2.77 -16.72
N LEU A 257 6.15 -3.00 -15.40
CA LEU A 257 5.70 -4.26 -14.79
C LEU A 257 4.21 -4.53 -15.07
N PHE A 258 3.36 -3.52 -14.93
CA PHE A 258 1.93 -3.65 -15.24
C PHE A 258 1.69 -3.91 -16.72
N ALA A 259 2.45 -3.27 -17.61
CA ALA A 259 2.38 -3.51 -19.05
C ALA A 259 2.73 -4.96 -19.39
N ALA A 260 3.84 -5.49 -18.86
CA ALA A 260 4.25 -6.88 -19.07
C ALA A 260 3.21 -7.87 -18.53
N ALA A 261 2.66 -7.61 -17.33
CA ALA A 261 1.62 -8.46 -16.75
C ALA A 261 0.32 -8.42 -17.59
N GLY A 262 -0.10 -7.24 -18.04
CA GLY A 262 -1.28 -7.06 -18.89
C GLY A 262 -1.11 -7.74 -20.25
N GLU A 263 0.07 -7.63 -20.87
CA GLU A 263 0.40 -8.32 -22.13
C GLU A 263 0.24 -9.82 -22.02
N TYR A 264 0.85 -10.44 -21.01
CA TYR A 264 0.75 -11.88 -20.78
C TYR A 264 -0.71 -12.32 -20.56
N LEU A 265 -1.43 -11.63 -19.69
CA LEU A 265 -2.83 -11.97 -19.38
C LEU A 265 -3.77 -11.76 -20.57
N SER A 266 -3.40 -10.92 -21.54
CA SER A 266 -4.13 -10.70 -22.78
C SER A 266 -3.73 -11.65 -23.91
N SER A 267 -2.49 -12.14 -23.94
CA SER A 267 -2.00 -13.06 -24.99
C SER A 267 -2.38 -14.51 -24.71
N GLU A 268 -2.49 -14.89 -23.43
CA GLU A 268 -2.78 -16.26 -23.04
C GLU A 268 -4.25 -16.63 -23.18
N THR A 269 -4.51 -17.80 -23.75
CA THR A 269 -5.88 -18.31 -23.92
C THR A 269 -6.48 -18.78 -22.60
N ARG A 270 -5.66 -19.19 -21.62
CA ARG A 270 -6.06 -19.65 -20.27
C ARG A 270 -5.04 -19.21 -19.22
N PRO A 271 -4.96 -17.91 -18.91
CA PRO A 271 -3.96 -17.39 -17.98
C PRO A 271 -4.18 -17.93 -16.56
N THR A 272 -3.08 -18.16 -15.85
CA THR A 272 -3.06 -18.53 -14.42
C THR A 272 -2.14 -17.58 -13.66
N LEU A 273 -2.31 -17.47 -12.34
CA LEU A 273 -1.36 -16.68 -11.54
C LEU A 273 0.04 -17.31 -11.52
N SER A 274 0.14 -18.64 -11.59
CA SER A 274 1.44 -19.33 -11.67
C SER A 274 2.16 -19.02 -12.99
N GLY A 275 1.42 -19.06 -14.11
CA GLY A 275 1.96 -18.74 -15.43
C GLY A 275 2.39 -17.28 -15.52
N LEU A 276 1.60 -16.35 -14.96
CA LEU A 276 1.98 -14.95 -14.86
C LEU A 276 3.28 -14.77 -14.06
N SER A 277 3.41 -15.46 -12.92
CA SER A 277 4.62 -15.42 -12.11
C SER A 277 5.84 -15.93 -12.89
N CYS A 278 5.70 -17.05 -13.60
CA CYS A 278 6.75 -17.63 -14.43
C CYS A 278 7.19 -16.65 -15.54
N TYR A 279 6.21 -16.14 -16.29
CA TYR A 279 6.45 -15.17 -17.36
C TYR A 279 7.19 -13.93 -16.87
N LEU A 280 6.74 -13.33 -15.76
CA LEU A 280 7.38 -12.13 -15.23
C LEU A 280 8.82 -12.41 -14.75
N GLN A 281 9.09 -13.57 -14.16
CA GLN A 281 10.44 -13.94 -13.72
C GLN A 281 11.42 -14.09 -14.90
N GLU A 282 10.93 -14.59 -16.03
CA GLU A 282 11.73 -14.77 -17.25
C GLU A 282 11.91 -13.48 -18.05
N ASN A 283 10.91 -12.59 -18.03
CA ASN A 283 10.83 -11.47 -18.97
C ASN A 283 10.91 -10.08 -18.32
N PHE A 284 10.83 -9.96 -17.00
CA PHE A 284 10.85 -8.67 -16.31
C PHE A 284 11.96 -8.58 -15.26
N PHE A 285 12.93 -7.68 -15.51
CA PHE A 285 14.07 -7.46 -14.63
C PHE A 285 14.09 -6.05 -14.09
N VAL A 286 14.07 -5.94 -12.75
CA VAL A 286 14.26 -4.65 -12.08
C VAL A 286 15.76 -4.45 -11.83
N ARG A 287 16.34 -3.42 -12.46
CA ARG A 287 17.71 -3.00 -12.11
C ARG A 287 17.75 -2.57 -10.64
N GLN A 288 18.65 -3.16 -9.85
CA GLN A 288 18.86 -2.72 -8.47
C GLN A 288 19.35 -1.27 -8.45
N VAL A 289 18.81 -0.48 -7.54
CA VAL A 289 19.22 0.91 -7.32
C VAL A 289 20.07 0.93 -6.06
N ASP A 290 21.26 1.54 -6.12
CA ASP A 290 22.10 1.77 -4.94
C ASP A 290 21.30 2.56 -3.88
N THR A 291 21.00 1.91 -2.75
CA THR A 291 20.21 2.47 -1.63
C THR A 291 21.10 3.25 -0.65
N GLY A 292 22.03 4.05 -1.16
CA GLY A 292 22.78 5.00 -0.34
C GLY A 292 21.89 6.14 0.18
N PRO A 293 22.07 6.62 1.43
CA PRO A 293 21.31 7.74 1.95
C PRO A 293 21.57 8.99 1.10
N ARG A 294 20.54 9.45 0.37
CA ARG A 294 20.63 10.69 -0.41
C ARG A 294 20.78 11.88 0.54
N ARG A 295 21.96 12.50 0.52
CA ARG A 295 22.17 13.84 1.11
C ARG A 295 21.21 14.82 0.44
N ASN A 296 20.54 15.64 1.26
CA ASN A 296 19.71 16.74 0.79
C ASN A 296 20.61 17.80 0.11
N ASP A 297 20.80 17.70 -1.20
CA ASP A 297 21.31 18.81 -1.99
C ASP A 297 20.18 19.81 -2.29
N PHE A 298 19.73 20.51 -1.25
CA PHE A 298 19.19 21.86 -1.44
C PHE A 298 20.38 22.79 -1.61
N LYS A 299 20.85 22.91 -2.86
CA LYS A 299 21.81 23.94 -3.24
C LYS A 299 21.25 25.32 -2.89
N ASN A 300 21.96 25.99 -2.00
CA ASN A 300 21.99 27.44 -1.81
C ASN A 300 21.82 28.16 -3.14
N ASN A 301 20.71 28.88 -3.31
CA ASN A 301 20.60 29.88 -4.35
C ASN A 301 19.67 31.00 -3.89
N ARG A 302 20.20 31.91 -3.07
CA ARG A 302 19.69 33.26 -2.81
C ARG A 302 20.71 34.02 -1.97
N ASN A 303 21.64 34.69 -2.64
CA ASN A 303 22.17 36.01 -2.24
C ASN A 303 23.11 36.54 -3.33
N LYS A 304 22.51 37.06 -4.40
CA LYS A 304 23.10 38.08 -5.27
C LYS A 304 21.98 38.98 -5.77
N ARG A 305 21.69 40.06 -5.03
CA ARG A 305 21.27 41.36 -5.59
C ARG A 305 21.75 42.47 -4.65
N ARG A 306 22.92 43.02 -4.96
CA ARG A 306 23.21 44.45 -4.76
C ARG A 306 22.36 45.20 -5.79
N TYR A 307 21.70 46.28 -5.38
CA TYR A 307 21.61 47.54 -6.12
C TYR A 307 20.98 48.60 -5.19
N TYR A 308 21.77 49.66 -5.00
CA TYR A 308 21.51 50.98 -4.38
C TYR A 308 20.98 51.02 -2.94
#